data_AF-A0A821RCS0-F1
#
_entry.id   AF-A0A821RCS0-F1
#
_cell.length_a   1.000
_cell.length_b   1.000
_cell.length_c   1.000
_cell.angle_alpha   90.00
_cell.angle_beta   90.00
_cell.angle_gamma   90.00
#
_symmetry.space_group_name_H-M   'P 1'
#
loop_
_entity.id
_entity.type
_entity.pdbx_description
1 polymer ?
#
loop_
_entity_poly.entity_id
_entity_poly.type
_entity_poly.pdbx_seq_one_letter_code
_entity_poly.pdbx_strand_id
1 'polypeptide(L)'
;YFRLRNYNTLCICGTDEYGTATETKALEEKCTPREICDKYYDLLTKIYKWFQLEFDFLGRTSTQKQTEIVQDIFWKLHKRNLIFNQSVEQLYSDTCEQ
;
A
#
# COMPACT_ATOMS: atom_id res chain seq x y z
N TYR A 1 -4.10 -8.00 24.92
CA TYR A 1 -5.00 -7.60 26.03
C TYR A 1 -6.47 -7.93 25.75
N PHE A 2 -7.11 -7.34 24.73
CA PHE A 2 -8.54 -7.60 24.45
C PHE A 2 -8.84 -9.07 24.17
N ARG A 3 -7.98 -9.77 23.41
CA ARG A 3 -8.06 -11.24 23.22
C ARG A 3 -8.03 -12.02 24.55
N LEU A 4 -7.16 -11.67 25.50
CA LEU A 4 -7.08 -12.30 26.83
C LEU A 4 -8.34 -12.08 27.68
N ARG A 5 -9.07 -10.99 27.41
CA ARG A 5 -10.33 -10.67 28.08
C ARG A 5 -11.56 -11.22 27.33
N ASN A 6 -11.34 -12.07 26.35
CA ASN A 6 -12.39 -12.71 25.56
C ASN A 6 -13.31 -11.72 24.81
N TYR A 7 -12.79 -10.52 24.48
CA TYR A 7 -13.49 -9.61 23.58
C TYR A 7 -13.31 -10.06 22.14
N ASN A 8 -14.38 -9.99 21.35
CA ASN A 8 -14.31 -10.17 19.91
C ASN A 8 -13.39 -9.10 19.30
N THR A 9 -12.19 -9.50 18.88
CA THR A 9 -11.10 -8.60 18.48
C THR A 9 -10.57 -9.05 17.13
N LEU A 10 -10.41 -8.11 16.20
CA LEU A 10 -9.75 -8.33 14.92
C LEU A 10 -8.55 -7.38 14.80
N CYS A 11 -7.37 -7.92 14.57
CA CYS A 11 -6.12 -7.20 14.41
C CYS A 11 -5.64 -7.38 12.96
N ILE A 12 -5.76 -6.31 12.17
CA ILE A 12 -5.37 -6.29 10.75
C ILE A 12 -4.13 -5.41 10.59
N CYS A 13 -3.19 -5.87 9.78
CA CYS A 13 -2.05 -5.09 9.33
C CYS A 13 -1.88 -5.27 7.82
N GLY A 14 -0.96 -4.54 7.19
CA GLY A 14 -0.62 -4.75 5.80
C GLY A 14 0.53 -3.88 5.31
N THR A 15 0.98 -4.13 4.10
CA THR A 15 2.02 -3.37 3.41
C THR A 15 1.43 -2.33 2.48
N ASP A 16 1.99 -1.12 2.51
CA ASP A 16 1.73 -0.10 1.51
C ASP A 16 2.77 -0.18 0.40
N GLU A 17 2.31 -0.47 -0.82
CA GLU A 17 3.13 -0.88 -1.95
C GLU A 17 3.11 0.12 -3.11
N TYR A 18 2.25 1.13 -3.04
CA TYR A 18 2.18 2.18 -4.06
C TYR A 18 2.95 3.44 -3.62
N GLY A 19 3.45 4.19 -4.60
CA GLY A 19 4.06 5.51 -4.38
C GLY A 19 5.48 5.64 -4.92
N THR A 20 5.91 6.89 -5.06
CA THR A 20 7.18 7.27 -5.70
C THR A 20 8.40 6.67 -5.00
N ALA A 21 8.34 6.49 -3.67
CA ALA A 21 9.45 5.89 -2.93
C ALA A 21 9.69 4.43 -3.35
N THR A 22 8.62 3.65 -3.54
CA THR A 22 8.70 2.26 -4.01
C THR A 22 9.27 2.20 -5.42
N GLU A 23 8.82 3.07 -6.32
CA GLU A 23 9.29 3.14 -7.71
C GLU A 23 10.77 3.56 -7.79
N THR A 24 11.17 4.56 -7.01
CA THR A 24 12.56 5.01 -6.92
C THR A 24 13.46 3.88 -6.44
N LYS A 25 13.02 3.15 -5.40
CA LYS A 25 13.77 2.02 -4.84
C LYS A 25 13.88 0.86 -5.84
N ALA A 26 12.81 0.58 -6.59
CA ALA A 26 12.83 -0.41 -7.66
C ALA A 26 13.84 -0.06 -8.76
N LEU A 27 13.91 1.21 -9.13
CA LEU A 27 14.88 1.72 -10.11
C LEU A 27 16.32 1.62 -9.59
N GLU A 28 16.58 1.97 -8.32
CA GLU A 28 17.89 1.80 -7.68
C GLU A 28 18.34 0.33 -7.65
N GLU A 29 17.43 -0.59 -7.32
CA GLU A 29 17.71 -2.03 -7.22
C GLU A 29 17.62 -2.76 -8.57
N LYS A 30 17.31 -2.04 -9.66
CA LYS A 30 17.13 -2.57 -11.02
C LYS A 30 16.14 -3.75 -11.07
N CYS A 31 15.06 -3.64 -10.30
CA CYS A 31 13.98 -4.61 -10.25
C CYS A 31 12.65 -3.93 -10.54
N THR A 32 11.60 -4.74 -10.73
CA THR A 32 10.26 -4.20 -10.88
C THR A 32 9.70 -3.76 -9.51
N PRO A 33 8.79 -2.76 -9.46
CA PRO A 33 8.13 -2.37 -8.21
C PRO A 33 7.44 -3.55 -7.52
N ARG A 34 6.91 -4.50 -8.29
CA ARG A 34 6.27 -5.70 -7.75
C ARG A 34 7.27 -6.62 -7.05
N GLU A 35 8.42 -6.89 -7.67
CA GLU A 35 9.47 -7.72 -7.08
C GLU A 35 10.00 -7.13 -5.78
N ILE A 36 10.15 -5.81 -5.72
CA ILE A 36 10.59 -5.14 -4.49
C ILE A 36 9.55 -5.26 -3.38
N CYS A 37 8.26 -5.09 -3.71
CA CYS A 37 7.17 -5.25 -2.77
C CYS A 37 7.08 -6.68 -2.25
N ASP A 38 7.21 -7.68 -3.13
CA ASP A 38 7.22 -9.10 -2.76
C ASP A 38 8.37 -9.41 -1.80
N LYS A 39 9.59 -8.93 -2.10
CA LYS A 39 10.78 -9.07 -1.25
C LYS A 39 10.56 -8.48 0.14
N TYR A 40 10.04 -7.25 0.23
CA TYR A 40 9.82 -6.59 1.51
C TYR A 40 8.65 -7.17 2.30
N TYR A 41 7.58 -7.60 1.62
CA TYR A 41 6.46 -8.29 2.26
C TYR A 41 6.91 -9.57 2.98
N ASP A 42 7.75 -10.38 2.33
CA ASP A 42 8.30 -11.60 2.92
C ASP A 42 9.23 -11.29 4.10
N LEU A 43 10.07 -10.26 3.98
CA LEU A 43 10.95 -9.82 5.06
C LEU A 43 10.16 -9.35 6.28
N LEU A 44 9.17 -8.48 6.08
CA LEU A 44 8.30 -7.97 7.15
C LEU A 44 7.52 -9.10 7.81
N THR A 45 6.98 -10.04 7.03
CA THR A 45 6.27 -11.21 7.57
C THR A 45 7.17 -12.06 8.46
N LYS A 46 8.44 -12.27 8.06
CA LYS A 46 9.43 -12.99 8.88
C LYS A 46 9.76 -12.25 10.17
N ILE A 47 9.92 -10.93 10.09
CA ILE A 47 10.19 -10.07 11.25
C ILE A 47 9.01 -10.13 12.24
N TYR A 48 7.77 -10.00 11.77
CA TYR A 48 6.60 -10.09 12.63
C TYR A 48 6.49 -11.44 13.33
N LYS A 49 6.76 -12.54 12.62
CA LYS A 49 6.84 -13.87 13.22
C LYS A 49 7.96 -13.97 14.26
N TRP A 50 9.11 -13.38 13.99
CA TRP A 50 10.25 -13.37 14.92
C TRP A 50 9.93 -12.63 16.22
N PHE A 51 9.22 -11.50 16.12
CA PHE A 51 8.74 -10.74 17.28
C PHE A 51 7.49 -11.34 17.95
N GLN A 52 7.00 -12.50 17.50
CA GLN A 52 5.78 -13.14 18.01
C GLN A 52 4.55 -12.23 17.93
N LEU A 53 4.48 -11.42 16.87
CA LEU A 53 3.32 -10.58 16.58
C LEU A 53 2.27 -11.39 15.81
N GLU A 54 1.05 -11.38 16.31
CA GLU A 54 -0.07 -12.13 15.75
C GLU A 54 -1.16 -11.21 15.18
N PHE A 55 -1.24 -11.18 13.85
CA PHE A 55 -2.33 -10.53 13.12
C PHE A 55 -3.34 -11.57 12.65
N ASP A 56 -4.62 -11.22 12.64
CA ASP A 56 -5.67 -12.07 12.06
C ASP A 56 -5.62 -12.02 10.53
N PHE A 57 -5.17 -10.89 9.98
CA PHE A 57 -4.95 -10.73 8.55
C PHE A 57 -3.79 -9.75 8.30
N LEU A 58 -2.85 -10.15 7.43
CA LEU A 58 -1.80 -9.30 6.90
C LEU A 58 -2.08 -9.09 5.40
N GLY A 59 -2.53 -7.89 5.04
CA GLY A 59 -2.91 -7.53 3.68
C GLY A 59 -1.80 -6.83 2.90
N ARG A 60 -2.08 -6.55 1.62
CA ARG A 60 -1.21 -5.79 0.71
C ARG A 60 -2.05 -4.80 -0.09
N THR A 61 -1.60 -3.56 -0.26
CA THR A 61 -2.37 -2.57 -1.03
C THR A 61 -2.46 -2.92 -2.51
N SER A 62 -1.52 -3.71 -3.04
CA SER A 62 -1.49 -4.19 -4.43
C SER A 62 -2.55 -5.26 -4.78
N THR A 63 -3.36 -5.69 -3.81
CA THR A 63 -4.41 -6.68 -4.08
C THR A 63 -5.54 -6.10 -4.93
N GLN A 64 -6.06 -6.91 -5.87
CA GLN A 64 -7.17 -6.53 -6.73
C GLN A 64 -8.38 -6.01 -5.93
N LYS A 65 -8.66 -6.63 -4.78
CA LYS A 65 -9.77 -6.23 -3.91
C LYS A 65 -9.59 -4.82 -3.34
N GLN A 66 -8.36 -4.47 -2.95
CA GLN A 66 -8.07 -3.11 -2.49
C GLN A 66 -8.26 -2.10 -3.64
N THR A 67 -7.79 -2.43 -4.84
CA THR A 67 -8.00 -1.59 -6.03
C THR A 67 -9.47 -1.33 -6.30
N GLU A 68 -10.31 -2.37 -6.26
CA GLU A 68 -11.77 -2.24 -6.42
C GLU A 68 -12.39 -1.31 -5.37
N ILE A 69 -12.02 -1.48 -4.10
CA ILE A 69 -12.57 -0.69 -2.99
C ILE A 69 -12.17 0.79 -3.14
N VAL A 70 -10.90 1.06 -3.42
CA VAL A 70 -10.40 2.45 -3.56
C VAL A 70 -11.03 3.14 -4.76
N GLN A 71 -11.13 2.45 -5.90
CA GLN A 71 -11.78 2.99 -7.09
C GLN A 71 -13.28 3.25 -6.86
N ASP A 72 -13.99 2.34 -6.18
CA ASP A 72 -15.39 2.54 -5.84
C ASP A 72 -15.59 3.78 -4.94
N ILE A 73 -14.73 3.99 -3.94
CA ILE A 73 -14.74 5.19 -3.10
C ILE A 73 -14.51 6.45 -3.95
N PHE A 74 -13.48 6.44 -4.81
CA PHE A 74 -13.19 7.56 -5.71
C PHE A 74 -14.40 7.91 -6.59
N TRP A 75 -14.98 6.92 -7.26
CA TRP A 75 -16.12 7.14 -8.17
C TRP A 75 -17.37 7.61 -7.42
N LYS A 76 -17.61 7.16 -6.20
CA LYS A 76 -18.71 7.67 -5.35
C LYS A 76 -18.53 9.13 -4.99
N LEU A 77 -17.30 9.57 -4.66
CA LEU A 77 -16.99 10.97 -4.39
C LEU A 77 -17.09 11.83 -5.65
N HIS A 78 -16.58 11.32 -6.78
CA HIS A 78 -16.68 11.97 -8.09
C HIS A 78 -18.14 12.20 -8.50
N LYS A 79 -18.99 11.17 -8.42
CA LYS A 79 -20.42 11.26 -8.76
C LYS A 79 -21.20 12.25 -7.88
N ARG A 80 -20.70 12.55 -6.67
CA ARG A 80 -21.29 13.54 -5.75
C ARG A 80 -20.74 14.94 -5.94
N ASN A 81 -19.91 15.18 -6.96
CA ASN A 81 -19.22 16.45 -7.21
C ASN A 81 -18.39 16.93 -5.99
N LEU A 82 -17.84 16.00 -5.21
CA LEU A 82 -16.98 16.28 -4.05
C LEU A 82 -15.49 16.32 -4.41
N ILE A 83 -15.17 16.12 -5.69
CA ILE A 83 -13.82 16.20 -6.24
C ILE A 83 -13.78 17.38 -7.19
N PHE A 84 -12.74 18.20 -7.07
CA PHE A 84 -12.47 19.30 -7.98
C PHE A 84 -11.07 19.14 -8.56
N ASN A 85 -10.90 19.62 -9.80
CA ASN A 85 -9.60 19.65 -10.44
C ASN A 85 -8.90 20.95 -10.09
N GLN A 86 -7.60 20.87 -9.83
CA GLN A 86 -6.74 22.02 -9.61
C GLN A 86 -5.46 21.81 -10.42
N SER A 87 -5.09 22.84 -11.17
CA SER A 87 -3.79 22.87 -11.85
C SER A 87 -2.73 23.36 -10.87
N VAL A 88 -1.60 22.68 -10.82
CA VAL A 88 -0.44 23.03 -10.01
C VAL A 88 0.81 22.94 -10.88
N GLU A 89 1.75 23.88 -10.70
CA GLU A 89 3.06 23.81 -11.35
C GLU A 89 3.88 22.70 -10.70
N GLN A 90 4.44 21.81 -11.51
CA GLN A 90 5.26 20.68 -11.06
C GLN A 90 6.62 20.72 -11.75
N LEU A 91 7.62 20.13 -11.09
CA LEU A 91 8.96 20.00 -11.63
C LEU A 91 8.94 19.04 -12.82
N TYR A 92 9.58 19.44 -13.93
CA TYR A 92 9.68 18.68 -15.16
C TYR A 92 11.14 18.67 -15.62
N SER A 93 11.62 17.53 -16.13
CA SER A 93 13.00 17.34 -16.60
C SER A 93 13.00 16.71 -17.98
N ASP A 94 13.54 17.44 -18.98
CA ASP A 94 13.64 16.99 -20.38
C ASP A 94 14.58 15.78 -20.59
N THR A 95 15.51 15.55 -19.65
CA THR A 95 16.54 14.50 -19.77
C THR A 95 16.13 13.15 -19.18
N CYS A 96 14.95 13.07 -18.58
CA CYS A 96 14.41 11.85 -18.00
C CYS A 96 13.25 11.35 -18.86
N GLU A 97 13.56 10.78 -20.02
CA GLU A 97 12.59 9.93 -20.73
C GLU A 97 12.39 8.66 -19.88
N GLN A 98 11.18 8.47 -19.35
CA GLN A 98 10.77 7.25 -18.66
C GLN A 98 10.50 6.12 -19.65
#